data_AF-A0A2N0ETW4-F1
#
_entry.id   AF-A0A2N0ETW4-F1
#
_cell.length_a   1.000
_cell.length_b   1.000
_cell.length_c   1.000
_cell.angle_alpha   90.00
_cell.angle_beta   90.00
_cell.angle_gamma   90.00
#
_symmetry.space_group_name_H-M   'P 1'
#
loop_
_entity.id
_entity.type
_entity.pdbx_description
1 polymer ?
#
loop_
_entity_poly.entity_id
_entity_poly.type
_entity_poly.pdbx_seq_one_letter_code
_entity_poly.pdbx_strand_id
1 'polypeptide(L)' 'MKKLSLILGIFLMVCLSFSLSENVTAAGDKVAICHIPPGNPANVHTIVVSVNAIPAHLAHGDAIGECDPCNDPSNPDC' A
#
# COMPACT_ATOMS: atom_id res chain seq x y z
N MET A 1 27.38 -2.91 -47.85
CA MET A 1 28.10 -3.41 -46.65
C MET A 1 28.08 -2.42 -45.48
N LYS A 2 28.14 -1.10 -45.71
CA LYS A 2 28.11 -0.07 -44.63
C LYS A 2 26.77 0.05 -43.89
N LYS A 3 25.65 -0.26 -44.56
CA LYS A 3 24.29 -0.24 -43.97
C LYS A 3 24.05 -1.40 -42.98
N LEU A 4 24.83 -2.49 -43.07
CA LEU A 4 24.70 -3.65 -42.20
C LEU A 4 25.26 -3.37 -40.78
N SER A 5 26.38 -2.63 -40.68
CA SER A 5 26.88 -2.14 -39.39
C SER A 5 25.93 -1.14 -38.71
N LEU A 6 25.24 -0.31 -39.49
CA LEU A 6 24.28 0.65 -38.94
C LEU A 6 23.05 -0.05 -38.35
N ILE A 7 22.54 -1.07 -39.03
CA ILE A 7 21.38 -1.85 -38.57
C ILE A 7 21.74 -2.70 -37.34
N LEU A 8 22.94 -3.29 -37.28
CA LEU A 8 23.39 -4.08 -36.13
C LEU A 8 23.60 -3.22 -34.87
N GLY A 9 24.09 -1.99 -35.01
CA GLY A 9 24.24 -1.05 -33.90
C GLY A 9 22.92 -0.54 -33.34
N ILE A 10 21.93 -0.30 -34.21
CA ILE A 10 20.57 0.11 -33.79
C ILE A 10 19.87 -1.02 -33.04
N PHE A 11 20.01 -2.27 -33.49
CA PHE A 11 19.40 -3.42 -32.83
C PHE A 11 20.00 -3.67 -31.43
N LEU A 12 21.32 -3.49 -31.27
CA LEU A 12 21.99 -3.59 -29.97
C LEU A 12 21.49 -2.50 -28.99
N MET A 13 21.34 -1.25 -29.47
CA MET A 13 20.87 -0.12 -28.66
C MET A 13 19.41 -0.25 -28.21
N VAL A 14 18.54 -0.84 -29.05
CA VAL A 14 17.15 -1.11 -28.68
C VAL A 14 17.04 -2.18 -27.60
N CYS A 15 17.89 -3.22 -27.64
CA CYS A 15 17.93 -4.26 -26.60
C CYS A 15 18.42 -3.75 -25.24
N LEU A 16 19.41 -2.85 -25.23
CA LEU A 16 19.91 -2.20 -24.01
C LEU A 16 18.86 -1.30 -23.35
N SER A 17 18.00 -0.67 -24.15
CA SER A 17 16.92 0.19 -23.66
C SER A 17 15.72 -0.60 -23.12
N PHE A 18 15.44 -1.79 -23.65
CA PHE A 18 14.32 -2.64 -23.23
C PHE A 18 14.57 -3.36 -21.89
N SER A 19 15.84 -3.49 -21.49
CA SER A 19 16.23 -4.28 -20.30
C SER A 19 16.09 -3.51 -18.98
N LEU A 20 15.78 -2.21 -19.02
CA LEU A 20 15.53 -1.38 -17.83
C LEU A 20 14.03 -1.30 -17.49
N SER A 21 13.37 -2.46 -17.40
CA SER A 21 12.04 -2.53 -16.78
C SER A 21 12.24 -2.89 -15.31
N GLU A 22 12.40 -1.88 -14.46
CA GLU A 22 12.25 -2.07 -13.02
C GLU A 22 10.79 -2.44 -12.78
N ASN A 23 10.52 -3.73 -12.53
CA ASN A 23 9.28 -4.15 -11.92
C ASN A 23 9.31 -3.64 -10.48
N VAL A 24 9.04 -2.34 -10.31
CA VAL A 24 8.70 -1.76 -9.02
C VAL A 24 7.37 -2.39 -8.64
N THR A 25 7.43 -3.59 -8.08
CA THR A 25 6.33 -4.12 -7.30
C THR A 25 6.17 -3.14 -6.17
N ALA A 26 5.23 -2.22 -6.33
CA ALA A 26 4.73 -1.39 -5.26
C ALA A 26 4.23 -2.36 -4.19
N ALA A 27 5.11 -2.71 -3.25
CA ALA A 27 4.72 -3.26 -1.97
C ALA A 27 3.85 -2.16 -1.36
N GLY A 28 2.55 -2.20 -1.67
CA GLY A 28 1.67 -1.06 -1.49
C GLY A 28 1.75 -0.58 -0.05
N ASP A 29 1.87 0.72 0.12
CA ASP A 29 1.99 1.34 1.43
C ASP A 29 0.87 0.82 2.35
N LYS A 30 1.23 0.58 3.61
CA LYS A 30 0.31 0.10 4.63
C LYS A 30 0.27 1.07 5.80
N VAL A 31 -0.91 1.19 6.41
CA VAL A 31 -1.18 2.11 7.51
C VAL A 31 -1.95 1.35 8.59
N ALA A 32 -1.60 1.62 9.85
CA ALA A 32 -2.35 1.16 11.00
C ALA A 32 -3.63 2.00 11.17
N ILE A 33 -4.74 1.32 11.44
CA ILE A 33 -6.03 1.95 11.74
C ILE A 33 -6.65 1.32 12.98
N CYS A 34 -7.44 2.10 13.71
CA CYS A 34 -8.30 1.61 14.76
C CYS A 34 -9.64 1.22 14.12
N HIS A 35 -9.87 -0.09 14.02
CA HIS A 35 -10.97 -0.67 13.27
C HIS A 35 -12.16 -0.98 14.17
N ILE A 36 -13.35 -0.53 13.76
CA ILE A 36 -14.64 -0.77 14.42
C ILE A 36 -15.46 -1.75 13.54
N PRO A 37 -15.52 -3.05 13.87
CA PRO A 37 -16.19 -4.03 13.03
C PRO A 37 -17.71 -3.78 12.90
N PRO A 38 -18.26 -3.80 11.68
CA PRO A 38 -19.70 -3.80 11.48
C PRO A 38 -20.35 -4.98 12.21
N GLY A 39 -21.39 -4.70 12.99
CA GLY A 39 -22.13 -5.72 13.76
C GLY A 39 -21.51 -6.13 15.10
N ASN A 40 -20.25 -5.80 15.37
CA ASN A 40 -19.65 -5.93 16.70
C ASN A 40 -18.74 -4.73 17.06
N PRO A 41 -19.32 -3.53 17.30
CA PRO A 41 -18.55 -2.34 17.60
C PRO A 41 -17.71 -2.42 18.88
N ALA A 42 -18.06 -3.31 19.81
CA ALA A 42 -17.29 -3.53 21.04
C ALA A 42 -15.96 -4.25 20.79
N ASN A 43 -15.78 -4.90 19.63
CA ASN A 43 -14.53 -5.57 19.26
C ASN A 43 -13.60 -4.62 18.49
N VAL A 44 -13.37 -3.42 19.03
CA VAL A 44 -12.46 -2.45 18.43
C VAL A 44 -11.01 -2.95 18.57
N HIS A 45 -10.22 -2.84 17.50
CA HIS A 45 -8.82 -3.25 17.55
C HIS A 45 -7.99 -2.64 16.42
N THR A 46 -6.69 -2.55 16.64
CA THR A 46 -5.74 -2.08 15.63
C THR A 46 -5.54 -3.14 14.54
N ILE A 47 -5.66 -2.73 13.27
CA ILE A 47 -5.28 -3.55 12.11
C ILE A 47 -4.38 -2.75 11.17
N VAL A 48 -3.62 -3.45 10.32
CA VAL A 48 -2.75 -2.84 9.30
C VAL A 48 -3.30 -3.14 7.93
N VAL A 49 -3.71 -2.10 7.20
CA VAL A 49 -4.37 -2.20 5.90
C VAL A 49 -3.57 -1.47 4.82
N SER A 50 -3.84 -1.77 3.55
CA SER A 50 -3.28 -0.97 2.45
C SER A 50 -3.84 0.45 2.49
N VAL A 51 -3.04 1.44 2.12
CA VAL A 51 -3.50 2.84 1.93
C VAL A 51 -4.72 2.95 1.02
N ASN A 52 -4.85 2.04 0.05
CA ASN A 52 -5.98 2.01 -0.89
C ASN A 52 -7.31 1.61 -0.22
N ALA A 53 -7.27 0.95 0.94
CA ALA A 53 -8.45 0.53 1.68
C ALA A 53 -8.95 1.61 2.66
N ILE A 54 -8.15 2.63 2.96
CA ILE A 54 -8.47 3.68 3.94
C ILE A 54 -9.82 4.36 3.65
N PRO A 55 -10.18 4.75 2.41
CA PRO A 55 -11.48 5.39 2.16
C PRO A 55 -12.68 4.52 2.56
N ALA A 56 -12.59 3.19 2.37
CA ALA A 56 -13.66 2.28 2.75
C ALA A 56 -13.72 2.09 4.28
N HIS A 57 -12.56 1.97 4.93
CA HIS A 57 -12.48 1.88 6.39
C HIS A 57 -13.03 3.14 7.08
N LEU A 58 -12.68 4.33 6.58
CA LEU A 58 -13.24 5.60 7.08
C LEU A 58 -14.76 5.69 6.88
N ALA A 59 -15.29 5.18 5.76
CA ALA A 59 -16.74 5.15 5.52
C ALA A 59 -17.50 4.21 6.48
N HIS A 60 -16.81 3.24 7.08
CA HIS A 60 -17.37 2.35 8.10
C HIS A 60 -17.18 2.87 9.54
N GLY A 61 -16.46 3.98 9.74
CA GLY A 61 -16.23 4.60 11.05
C GLY A 61 -14.87 4.31 11.68
N ASP A 62 -13.94 3.68 10.96
CA ASP A 62 -12.57 3.46 11.45
C ASP A 62 -11.80 4.78 11.58
N ALA A 63 -10.75 4.78 12.41
CA ALA A 63 -9.86 5.91 12.58
C ALA A 63 -8.43 5.59 12.11
N ILE A 64 -7.74 6.58 11.54
CA ILE A 64 -6.32 6.43 11.17
C ILE A 64 -5.47 6.43 12.45
N GLY A 65 -4.53 5.49 12.57
CA GLY A 65 -3.68 5.31 13.75
C GLY A 65 -4.04 4.07 14.56
N GLU A 66 -3.28 3.77 15.60
CA GLU A 66 -3.59 2.67 16.52
C GLU A 66 -4.79 3.04 17.41
N CYS A 67 -5.49 2.03 17.95
CA CYS A 67 -6.48 2.28 18.99
C CYS A 67 -5.81 2.79 20.26
N ASP A 68 -6.35 3.85 20.84
CA ASP A 68 -5.91 4.39 22.13
C ASP A 68 -6.79 3.79 23.25
N PRO A 69 -6.26 2.85 24.07
CA PRO A 69 -7.01 2.27 25.17
C PRO A 69 -7.33 3.29 26.28
N CYS A 70 -6.70 4.47 26.28
CA CYS A 70 -6.90 5.52 27.28
C CYS A 70 -7.98 6.55 26.88
N ASN A 71 -8.45 6.53 25.62
CA ASN A 71 -9.58 7.37 25.18
C ASN A 71 -10.93 6.67 25.31
N ASP A 72 -10.96 5.44 25.81
CA ASP A 72 -12.18 4.74 26.18
C ASP A 72 -12.53 5.05 27.65
N PRO A 73 -13.62 5.79 27.94
CA PRO A 73 -14.03 6.08 29.32
C PRO A 73 -14.47 4.83 30.11
N SER A 74 -14.57 3.66 29.46
CA SER A 74 -14.92 2.38 30.09
C SER A 74 -13.73 1.46 30.35
N ASN A 75 -12.52 1.84 29.91
CA ASN A 75 -11.31 1.08 30.22
C ASN A 75 -10.70 1.55 31.55
N PRO A 76 -10.65 0.72 32.61
CA PRO A 76 -10.01 1.08 33.88
C PRO A 76 -8.49 0.81 33.89
N ASP A 77 -7.96 0.17 32.85
CA ASP A 77 -6.54 -0.20 32.71
C ASP A 77 -5.72 0.85 31.95
N CYS A 78 -6.25 2.07 31.80
CA CYS A 78 -5.52 3.25 31.35
C CYS A 78 -5.02 4.12 32.53
#